data_AF-A0A935KP61-F1
#
_entry.id   AF-A0A935KP61-F1
#
_cell.length_a   1.000
_cell.length_b   1.000
_cell.length_c   1.000
_cell.angle_alpha   90.00
_cell.angle_beta   90.00
_cell.angle_gamma   90.00
#
_symmetry.space_group_name_H-M   'P 1'
#
loop_
_entity.id
_entity.type
_entity.pdbx_description
1 polymer ?
#
loop_
_entity_poly.entity_id
_entity_poly.type
_entity_poly.pdbx_seq_one_letter_code
_entity_poly.pdbx_strand_id
1 'polypeptide(L)' 'MIDHSVQVDADGSPSALARNVELEFERNRERYAFPALGQQAFRNFRVILPASGIVHQVNLRIPRHLRAAG' A
#
# COMPACT_ATOMS: atom_id res chain seq x y z
N MET A 1 -1.67 -0.59 6.16
CA MET A 1 -2.02 -0.65 4.72
C MET A 1 -2.02 0.76 4.17
N ILE A 2 -1.54 0.95 2.95
CA ILE A 2 -1.49 2.26 2.29
C ILE A 2 -2.52 2.25 1.16
N ASP A 3 -3.62 2.95 1.36
CA ASP A 3 -4.77 3.01 0.44
C ASP A 3 -5.39 4.41 0.31
N HIS A 4 -4.92 5.39 1.10
CA HIS A 4 -5.47 6.76 1.17
C HIS A 4 -4.59 7.82 0.51
N SER A 5 -3.66 7.41 -0.35
CA SER A 5 -2.67 8.33 -0.94
C SER A 5 -2.64 8.28 -2.46
N VAL A 6 -2.98 7.13 -3.08
CA VAL A 6 -3.12 7.00 -4.54
C VAL A 6 -4.17 7.99 -5.06
N GLN A 7 -3.78 8.77 -6.06
CA GLN A 7 -4.66 9.70 -6.78
C GLN A 7 -4.94 9.18 -8.20
N VAL A 8 -5.99 9.71 -8.84
CA VAL A 8 -6.32 9.40 -10.23
C VAL A 8 -5.77 10.51 -11.13
N ASP A 9 -4.53 10.36 -11.57
CA ASP A 9 -3.87 11.28 -12.52
C ASP A 9 -4.08 10.85 -13.98
N ALA A 10 -4.26 9.54 -14.21
CA ALA A 10 -4.59 8.94 -15.50
C ALA A 10 -5.77 7.96 -15.35
N ASP A 11 -6.64 7.91 -16.36
CA ASP A 11 -7.78 6.99 -16.45
C ASP A 11 -7.97 6.48 -17.91
N GLY A 12 -8.90 5.55 -18.12
CA GLY A 12 -9.32 5.12 -19.46
C GLY A 12 -8.30 4.33 -20.30
N SER A 13 -7.08 4.08 -19.80
CA SER A 13 -6.01 3.35 -20.51
C SER A 13 -5.53 2.12 -19.73
N PRO A 14 -5.11 1.03 -20.41
CA PRO A 14 -4.40 -0.08 -19.76
C PRO A 14 -3.17 0.35 -18.95
N SER A 15 -2.54 1.48 -19.28
CA SER A 15 -1.38 2.03 -18.57
C SER A 15 -1.74 2.92 -17.36
N ALA A 16 -3.01 3.26 -17.18
CA ALA A 16 -3.44 4.24 -16.16
C ALA A 16 -3.06 3.82 -14.74
N LEU A 17 -3.26 2.54 -14.39
CA LEU A 17 -2.89 2.02 -13.08
C LEU A 17 -1.40 2.17 -12.81
N ALA A 18 -0.56 1.74 -13.76
CA ALA A 18 0.90 1.82 -13.62
C ALA A 18 1.35 3.27 -13.43
N ARG A 19 0.76 4.21 -14.20
CA ARG A 19 1.08 5.63 -14.12
C ARG A 19 0.70 6.24 -12.77
N ASN A 20 -0.49 5.94 -12.27
CA ASN A 20 -0.96 6.46 -10.98
C ASN A 20 -0.13 5.91 -9.82
N VAL A 21 0.28 4.64 -9.89
CA VAL A 21 1.16 4.02 -8.88
C VAL A 21 2.56 4.62 -8.90
N GLU A 22 3.11 4.88 -10.08
CA GLU A 22 4.42 5.52 -10.21
C GLU A 22 4.42 6.93 -9.58
N LEU A 23 3.42 7.75 -9.92
CA LEU A 23 3.26 9.10 -9.35
C LEU A 23 3.02 9.07 -7.84
N GLU A 24 2.26 8.09 -7.37
CA GLU A 24 2.03 7.87 -5.94
C GLU A 24 3.35 7.59 -5.20
N PHE A 25 4.21 6.72 -5.74
CA PHE A 25 5.52 6.45 -5.19
C PHE A 25 6.43 7.67 -5.24
N GLU A 26 6.41 8.44 -6.32
CA GLU A 26 7.20 9.67 -6.45
C GLU A 26 6.81 10.71 -5.39
N ARG A 27 5.51 10.93 -5.19
CA ARG A 27 4.98 11.95 -4.27
C ARG A 27 5.09 11.57 -2.79
N ASN A 28 5.11 10.28 -2.46
CA ASN A 28 5.05 9.79 -1.09
C ASN A 28 6.33 9.06 -0.62
N ARG A 29 7.47 9.21 -1.32
CA ARG A 29 8.73 8.52 -0.97
C ARG A 29 9.09 8.65 0.51
N GLU A 30 9.06 9.87 1.05
CA GLU A 30 9.40 10.13 2.47
C GLU A 30 8.40 9.45 3.42
N ARG A 31 7.12 9.47 3.06
CA ARG A 31 6.06 8.82 3.84
C ARG A 31 6.22 7.31 3.88
N TYR A 32 6.82 6.69 2.87
CA TYR A 32 7.10 5.25 2.83
C TYR A 32 8.39 4.86 3.55
N ALA A 33 9.33 5.79 3.72
CA ALA A 33 10.56 5.55 4.48
C ALA A 33 10.28 5.23 5.96
N PHE A 34 9.33 5.94 6.58
CA PHE A 34 9.02 5.75 8.00
C PHE A 34 8.42 4.36 8.32
N PRO A 35 7.39 3.86 7.60
CA PRO A 35 6.91 2.50 7.78
C PRO A 35 7.95 1.42 7.45
N ALA A 36 8.85 1.66 6.48
CA ALA A 36 9.93 0.73 6.15
C ALA A 36 10.91 0.55 7.33
N LEU A 37 11.24 1.64 8.05
CA LEU A 37 12.01 1.56 9.29
C LEU A 37 11.26 0.78 10.38
N GLY A 38 9.95 1.01 10.50
CA GLY A 38 9.10 0.25 11.43
C GLY A 38 9.09 -1.26 11.17
N GLN A 39 9.11 -1.69 9.90
CA GLN A 39 9.18 -3.12 9.54
C GLN A 39 10.51 -3.77 9.94
N GLN A 40 11.60 -3.01 9.98
CA GLN A 40 12.90 -3.50 10.44
C GLN A 40 13.00 -3.50 11.97
N ALA A 41 12.31 -2.57 12.63
CA ALA A 41 12.40 -2.37 14.09
C ALA A 41 11.49 -3.29 14.91
N PHE A 42 10.36 -3.76 14.36
CA PHE A 42 9.37 -4.54 15.12
C PHE A 42 9.03 -5.86 14.43
N ARG A 43 9.13 -6.97 15.18
CA ARG A 43 8.90 -8.33 14.67
C ARG A 43 7.52 -8.54 14.05
N ASN A 44 6.49 -7.82 14.54
CA ASN A 44 5.10 -8.01 14.14
C ASN A 44 4.51 -6.80 13.40
N PHE A 45 5.37 -5.97 12.79
CA PHE A 45 4.93 -4.81 12.02
C PHE A 45 5.05 -5.09 10.51
N ARG A 46 3.92 -5.03 9.80
CA ARG A 46 3.87 -5.19 8.34
C ARG A 46 3.16 -4.05 7.66
N VAL A 47 3.70 -3.67 6.51
CA VAL A 47 3.16 -2.64 5.62
C VAL A 47 2.67 -3.32 4.35
N ILE A 48 1.44 -3.02 3.96
CA ILE A 48 0.87 -3.38 2.66
C ILE A 48 0.99 -2.15 1.77
N LEU A 49 1.72 -2.29 0.67
CA LEU A 49 2.06 -1.22 -0.28
C LEU A 49 0.83 -0.73 -1.09
N PRO A 50 0.94 0.45 -1.73
CA PRO A 50 -0.09 0.98 -2.62
C PRO A 50 -0.50 -0.01 -3.72
N ALA A 51 -1.67 0.23 -4.33
CA ALA A 51 -2.28 -0.63 -5.36
C ALA A 51 -2.77 -2.01 -4.89
N SER A 52 -2.64 -2.33 -3.61
CA SER A 52 -3.12 -3.61 -3.05
C SER A 52 -4.64 -3.64 -2.81
N GLY A 53 -5.34 -2.51 -3.00
CA GLY A 53 -6.79 -2.35 -2.80
C GLY A 53 -7.12 -1.39 -1.65
N ILE A 54 -8.39 -1.35 -1.24
CA ILE A 54 -8.88 -0.56 -0.09
C ILE A 54 -8.80 -1.40 1.19
N VAL A 55 -8.39 -0.80 2.31
CA VAL A 55 -8.10 -1.51 3.57
C VAL A 55 -9.22 -2.40 4.05
N HIS A 56 -10.46 -1.95 3.96
CA HIS A 56 -11.60 -2.73 4.40
C HIS A 56 -11.86 -3.94 3.50
N GLN A 57 -11.66 -3.80 2.19
CA GLN A 57 -11.86 -4.90 1.24
C GLN A 57 -10.75 -5.95 1.35
N VAL A 58 -9.50 -5.49 1.46
CA VAL A 58 -8.34 -6.38 1.62
C VAL A 58 -8.42 -7.13 2.94
N ASN A 59 -8.78 -6.44 4.04
CA ASN A 59 -8.98 -7.11 5.32
C ASN A 59 -9.99 -8.26 5.19
N LEU A 60 -11.15 -8.04 4.57
CA LEU A 60 -12.17 -9.09 4.38
C LEU A 60 -11.68 -10.29 3.56
N ARG A 61 -10.76 -10.08 2.61
CA ARG A 61 -10.19 -11.15 1.77
C ARG A 61 -9.04 -11.89 2.44
N ILE A 62 -8.34 -11.29 3.39
CA ILE A 62 -7.21 -11.91 4.09
C ILE A 62 -7.71 -12.88 5.18
N PRO A 63 -7.31 -14.17 5.14
CA PRO A 63 -7.57 -15.15 6.18
C PRO A 63 -7.14 -14.66 7.57
N ARG A 64 -7.95 -14.92 8.60
CA ARG A 64 -7.70 -14.40 9.97
C ARG A 64 -6.32 -14.75 10.52
N HIS A 65 -5.74 -15.90 10.15
CA HIS A 65 -4.41 -16.30 10.61
C HIS A 65 -3.27 -15.48 9.97
N LEU A 66 -3.50 -14.85 8.81
CA LEU A 66 -2.53 -13.94 8.16
C LEU A 66 -2.69 -12.48 8.62
N ARG A 67 -3.69 -12.18 9.47
CA ARG A 67 -3.88 -10.85 10.06
C ARG A 67 -3.02 -10.61 11.30
N ALA A 68 -2.52 -11.68 11.93
CA ALA A 68 -1.79 -11.64 13.19
C ALA A 68 -0.52 -12.52 13.21
N ALA A 69 -0.19 -13.23 12.13
CA ALA A 69 1.01 -14.06 12.06
C ALA A 69 2.17 -13.33 11.36
N GLY A 70 3.26 -13.16 12.11
CA GLY A 70 4.54 -12.63 11.66
C GLY A 70 4.71 -11.20 12.09
#